data_AF-A0A7J8IDG9-F1
#
_entry.id   AF-A0A7J8IDG9-F1
#
_cell.length_a   1.000
_cell.length_b   1.000
_cell.length_c   1.000
_cell.angle_alpha   90.00
_cell.angle_beta   90.00
_cell.angle_gamma   90.00
#
_symmetry.space_group_name_H-M   'P 1'
#
loop_
_entity.id
_entity.type
_entity.pdbx_description
1 polymer ?
#
loop_
_entity_poly.entity_id
_entity_poly.type
_entity_poly.pdbx_seq_one_letter_code
_entity_poly.pdbx_strand_id
1 'polypeptide(L)'
;MFYSEFYNNNRTTAILPIPRSTLEHQASSRLRELATPKVRNNVWSINMSEVSQVSRAAQMAIPSSRVLQLAKPRIPATLLEEWDPVPKPKPHTSDYNRLLQLAMPKAPSEKCIPDRNPCWEVLDVTKKAVASPRIISLAKPKVRKDLNEGYDPYYISRASLLAQASPRLYELATPKSITKKV
;
A
#
# COMPACT_ATOMS: atom_id res chain seq x y z
N MET A 1 38.30 7.09 -31.28
CA MET A 1 37.45 6.46 -32.31
C MET A 1 37.01 5.11 -31.73
N PHE A 2 35.76 4.74 -31.47
CA PHE A 2 34.45 5.11 -32.00
C PHE A 2 33.41 4.97 -30.86
N TYR A 3 32.75 6.06 -30.47
CA TYR A 3 31.54 6.05 -29.64
C TYR A 3 30.57 7.05 -30.29
N SER A 4 29.87 6.66 -31.36
CA SER A 4 28.96 7.60 -32.03
C SER A 4 27.87 6.99 -32.92
N GLU A 5 27.36 5.77 -32.67
CA GLU A 5 26.29 5.22 -33.54
C GLU A 5 25.20 4.45 -32.79
N PHE A 6 24.77 4.92 -31.61
CA PHE A 6 23.60 4.35 -30.90
C PHE A 6 22.41 5.32 -30.74
N TYR A 7 22.41 6.42 -31.47
CA TYR A 7 21.23 7.30 -31.57
C TYR A 7 20.70 7.29 -33.00
N ASN A 8 20.00 6.23 -33.39
CA ASN A 8 19.12 6.26 -34.55
C ASN A 8 17.69 6.55 -34.07
N ASN A 9 17.25 7.77 -34.39
CA ASN A 9 16.03 8.44 -33.95
C ASN A 9 14.75 8.02 -34.70
N ASN A 10 14.69 6.82 -35.29
CA ASN A 10 13.53 6.36 -36.06
C ASN A 10 13.01 5.03 -35.49
N ARG A 11 12.32 5.08 -34.35
CA ARG A 11 11.67 3.90 -33.74
C ARG A 11 10.42 3.53 -34.53
N THR A 12 10.55 2.56 -35.44
CA THR A 12 9.42 1.94 -36.15
C THR A 12 9.09 0.54 -35.61
N THR A 13 9.88 -0.02 -34.69
CA THR A 13 9.59 -1.29 -34.02
C THR A 13 9.93 -1.23 -32.53
N ALA A 14 9.09 -1.85 -31.68
CA ALA A 14 9.27 -1.89 -30.23
C ALA A 14 10.39 -2.85 -29.77
N ILE A 15 11.11 -3.46 -30.70
CA ILE A 15 12.02 -4.57 -30.44
C ILE A 15 13.45 -4.04 -30.56
N LEU A 16 14.10 -3.87 -29.41
CA LEU A 16 15.53 -3.57 -29.38
C LEU A 16 16.30 -4.80 -29.89
N PRO A 17 17.17 -4.67 -30.92
CA PRO A 17 17.96 -5.80 -31.39
C PRO A 17 18.90 -6.26 -30.28
N ILE A 18 18.69 -7.50 -29.81
CA ILE A 18 19.52 -8.11 -28.76
C ILE A 18 20.85 -8.51 -29.40
N PRO A 19 22.01 -8.07 -28.87
CA PRO A 19 23.30 -8.44 -29.43
C PRO A 19 23.57 -9.94 -29.26
N ARG A 20 24.27 -10.55 -30.23
CA ARG A 20 24.55 -12.00 -30.24
C ARG A 20 25.25 -12.49 -28.96
N SER A 21 26.13 -11.67 -28.39
CA SER A 21 26.80 -11.95 -27.11
C SER A 21 25.85 -12.21 -25.95
N THR A 22 24.65 -11.62 -25.96
CA THR A 22 23.62 -11.82 -24.93
C THR A 22 22.85 -13.13 -25.15
N LEU A 23 22.65 -13.53 -26.41
CA LEU A 23 22.01 -14.82 -26.74
C LEU A 23 22.92 -16.01 -26.43
N GLU A 24 24.24 -15.84 -26.59
CA GLU A 24 25.26 -16.84 -26.28
C GLU A 24 25.72 -16.80 -24.82
N HIS A 25 25.17 -15.90 -23.99
CA HIS A 25 25.62 -15.71 -22.63
C HIS A 25 25.23 -16.87 -21.71
N GLN A 26 26.22 -17.52 -21.11
CA GLN A 26 26.00 -18.56 -20.11
C GLN A 26 25.95 -17.96 -18.70
N ALA A 27 24.84 -18.20 -17.98
CA ALA A 27 24.68 -17.71 -16.62
C ALA A 27 25.75 -18.27 -15.66
N SER A 28 26.33 -17.39 -14.85
CA SER A 28 27.29 -17.75 -13.81
C SER A 28 26.68 -18.73 -12.79
N SER A 29 27.53 -19.48 -12.09
CA SER A 29 27.09 -20.40 -11.03
C SER A 29 26.21 -19.71 -9.98
N ARG A 30 26.64 -18.51 -9.54
CA ARG A 30 25.89 -17.68 -8.60
C ARG A 30 24.52 -17.25 -9.14
N LEU A 31 24.42 -16.84 -10.41
CA LEU A 31 23.13 -16.47 -11.00
C LEU A 31 22.18 -17.66 -11.08
N ARG A 32 22.70 -18.86 -11.38
CA ARG A 32 21.91 -20.09 -11.36
C ARG A 32 21.40 -20.42 -9.96
N GLU A 33 22.22 -20.26 -8.93
CA GLU A 33 21.79 -20.42 -7.53
C GLU A 33 20.71 -19.41 -7.13
N LEU A 34 20.88 -18.13 -7.48
CA LEU A 34 19.90 -17.07 -7.18
C LEU A 34 18.59 -17.22 -7.96
N ALA A 35 18.65 -17.80 -9.16
CA ALA A 35 17.48 -18.11 -9.95
C ALA A 35 16.70 -19.32 -9.40
N THR A 36 17.29 -20.16 -8.53
CA THR A 36 16.51 -21.21 -7.87
C THR A 36 15.48 -20.60 -6.93
N PRO A 37 14.21 -21.01 -7.01
CA PRO A 37 13.20 -20.51 -6.10
C PRO A 37 13.56 -20.95 -4.68
N LYS A 38 13.63 -19.99 -3.75
CA LYS A 38 13.78 -20.31 -2.33
C LYS A 38 12.64 -21.23 -1.90
N VAL A 39 12.99 -22.36 -1.27
CA VAL A 39 12.01 -23.23 -0.61
C VAL A 39 11.30 -22.39 0.44
N ARG A 40 10.06 -22.00 0.15
CA ARG A 40 9.21 -21.33 1.14
C ARG A 40 8.84 -22.40 2.16
N ASN A 41 9.35 -22.27 3.39
CA ASN A 41 8.72 -22.97 4.51
C ASN A 41 7.28 -22.46 4.56
N ASN A 42 6.34 -23.38 4.36
CA ASN A 42 4.93 -23.13 4.20
C ASN A 42 4.28 -22.78 5.55
N VAL A 43 4.86 -21.84 6.29
CA VAL A 43 4.29 -21.28 7.52
C VAL A 43 2.89 -20.70 7.25
N TRP A 44 2.63 -20.32 5.99
CA TRP A 44 1.35 -19.84 5.49
C TRP A 44 0.49 -20.90 4.77
N SER A 45 0.86 -22.18 4.83
CA SER A 45 -0.09 -23.26 4.51
C SER A 45 -1.11 -23.32 5.65
N ILE A 46 -2.09 -22.43 5.59
CA ILE A 46 -3.31 -22.56 6.38
C ILE A 46 -3.82 -23.96 6.10
N ASN A 47 -3.92 -24.78 7.15
CA ASN A 47 -4.54 -26.08 7.04
C ASN A 47 -5.99 -25.82 6.61
N MET A 48 -6.30 -26.02 5.32
CA MET A 48 -7.61 -25.73 4.75
C MET A 48 -8.73 -26.51 5.46
N SER A 49 -8.40 -27.54 6.24
CA SER A 49 -9.34 -28.27 7.10
C SER A 49 -9.91 -27.45 8.27
N GLU A 50 -9.26 -26.35 8.66
CA GLU A 50 -9.73 -25.43 9.71
C GLU A 50 -10.53 -24.24 9.15
N VAL A 51 -10.66 -24.14 7.83
CA VAL A 51 -11.46 -23.10 7.18
C VAL A 51 -12.95 -23.38 7.45
N SER A 52 -13.50 -22.66 8.42
CA SER A 52 -14.93 -22.41 8.66
C SER A 52 -15.83 -23.63 8.39
N GLN A 53 -15.95 -24.53 9.36
CA GLN A 53 -17.03 -25.51 9.35
C GLN A 53 -18.38 -24.76 9.33
N VAL A 54 -19.04 -24.78 8.16
CA VAL A 54 -20.38 -24.21 8.02
C VAL A 54 -21.37 -25.02 8.85
N SER A 55 -22.26 -24.35 9.56
CA SER A 55 -23.26 -25.01 10.41
C SER A 55 -24.12 -25.99 9.59
N ARG A 56 -24.63 -27.05 10.23
CA ARG A 56 -25.55 -28.01 9.59
C ARG A 56 -26.75 -27.30 8.94
N ALA A 57 -27.26 -26.25 9.58
CA ALA A 57 -28.35 -25.44 9.04
C ALA A 57 -27.97 -24.73 7.73
N ALA A 58 -26.76 -24.19 7.63
CA ALA A 58 -26.26 -23.57 6.40
C ALA A 58 -26.07 -24.59 5.27
N GLN A 59 -25.65 -25.83 5.60
CA GLN A 59 -25.50 -26.91 4.62
C GLN A 59 -26.83 -27.40 4.06
N MET A 60 -27.90 -27.38 4.87
CA MET A 60 -29.23 -27.84 4.45
C MET A 60 -30.14 -26.72 3.95
N ALA A 61 -29.65 -25.47 3.90
CA ALA A 61 -30.44 -24.33 3.46
C ALA A 61 -30.72 -24.39 1.95
N ILE A 62 -32.00 -24.27 1.58
CA ILE A 62 -32.42 -24.21 0.17
C ILE A 62 -32.26 -22.76 -0.33
N PRO A 63 -31.45 -22.50 -1.37
CA PRO A 63 -31.23 -21.15 -1.87
C PRO A 63 -32.50 -20.59 -2.55
N SER A 64 -32.75 -19.30 -2.37
CA SER A 64 -33.85 -18.61 -3.06
C SER A 64 -33.55 -18.41 -4.55
N SER A 65 -34.60 -18.19 -5.35
CA SER A 65 -34.48 -17.92 -6.80
C SER A 65 -33.49 -16.79 -7.12
N ARG A 66 -33.49 -15.72 -6.31
CA ARG A 66 -32.54 -14.60 -6.45
C ARG A 66 -31.08 -15.03 -6.23
N VAL A 67 -30.82 -15.87 -5.24
CA VAL A 67 -29.46 -16.37 -4.96
C VAL A 67 -28.97 -17.23 -6.12
N LEU A 68 -29.84 -18.08 -6.69
CA LEU A 68 -29.53 -18.88 -7.87
C LEU A 68 -29.24 -18.00 -9.11
N GLN A 69 -29.94 -16.88 -9.27
CA GLN A 69 -29.65 -15.92 -10.35
C GLN A 69 -28.30 -15.23 -10.18
N LEU A 70 -27.95 -14.83 -8.96
CA LEU A 70 -26.69 -14.15 -8.65
C LEU A 70 -25.49 -15.10 -8.68
N ALA A 71 -25.69 -16.38 -8.36
CA ALA A 71 -24.66 -17.41 -8.41
C ALA A 71 -24.23 -17.76 -9.84
N LYS A 72 -25.03 -17.41 -10.86
CA LYS A 72 -24.63 -17.59 -12.26
C LYS A 72 -23.48 -16.64 -12.57
N PRO A 73 -22.36 -17.14 -13.14
CA PRO A 73 -21.27 -16.27 -13.54
C PRO A 73 -21.79 -15.26 -14.56
N ARG A 74 -21.41 -14.00 -14.37
CA ARG A 74 -21.67 -12.98 -15.39
C ARG A 74 -20.89 -13.37 -16.63
N ILE A 75 -21.50 -13.23 -17.79
CA ILE A 75 -20.82 -13.42 -19.07
C ILE A 75 -19.60 -12.48 -19.04
N PRO A 76 -18.36 -13.00 -19.19
CA PRO A 76 -17.19 -12.16 -19.23
C PRO A 76 -17.40 -11.16 -20.38
N ALA A 77 -17.17 -9.88 -20.10
CA ALA A 77 -17.29 -8.86 -21.13
C ALA A 77 -16.43 -9.30 -22.32
N THR A 78 -17.03 -9.41 -23.50
CA THR A 78 -16.29 -9.70 -24.74
C THR A 78 -15.16 -8.68 -24.79
N LEU A 79 -13.93 -9.17 -24.81
CA LEU A 79 -12.74 -8.35 -24.81
C LEU A 79 -12.78 -7.50 -26.09
N LEU A 80 -13.36 -6.30 -26.01
CA LEU A 80 -13.13 -5.27 -27.02
C LEU A 80 -11.61 -5.06 -26.95
N GLU A 81 -10.94 -5.24 -28.08
CA GLU A 81 -9.48 -5.35 -28.27
C GLU A 81 -8.64 -4.16 -27.73
N GLU A 82 -9.27 -3.22 -27.03
CA GLU A 82 -8.70 -1.99 -26.52
C GLU A 82 -9.01 -1.83 -25.01
N TRP A 83 -8.60 -2.81 -24.20
CA TRP A 83 -8.33 -2.52 -22.79
C TRP A 83 -6.94 -1.90 -22.68
N ASP A 84 -6.86 -0.60 -22.98
CA ASP A 84 -5.66 0.21 -22.71
C ASP A 84 -5.61 0.50 -21.20
N PRO A 85 -4.61 0.01 -20.44
CA PRO A 85 -4.48 0.27 -19.00
C PRO A 85 -4.16 1.75 -18.69
N VAL A 86 -3.83 2.53 -19.72
CA VAL A 86 -3.60 3.96 -19.63
C VAL A 86 -4.55 4.64 -20.62
N PRO A 87 -5.67 5.23 -20.15
CA PRO A 87 -6.48 6.05 -21.03
C PRO A 87 -5.61 7.17 -21.58
N LYS A 88 -5.48 7.24 -22.91
CA LYS A 88 -4.75 8.34 -23.58
C LYS A 88 -5.28 9.66 -23.01
N PRO A 89 -4.40 10.59 -22.58
CA PRO A 89 -4.87 11.87 -22.08
C PRO A 89 -5.71 12.50 -23.17
N LYS A 90 -7.00 12.72 -22.88
CA LYS A 90 -7.88 13.45 -23.79
C LYS A 90 -7.17 14.77 -24.10
N PRO A 91 -7.12 15.22 -25.37
CA PRO A 91 -6.57 16.53 -25.68
C PRO A 91 -7.26 17.53 -24.76
N HIS A 92 -6.46 18.23 -23.95
CA HIS A 92 -6.97 19.23 -23.03
C HIS A 92 -7.47 20.40 -23.86
N THR A 93 -8.73 20.34 -24.29
CA THR A 93 -9.43 21.50 -24.82
C THR A 93 -9.63 22.42 -23.62
N SER A 94 -8.70 23.35 -23.43
CA SER A 94 -8.88 24.43 -22.48
C SER A 94 -10.01 25.30 -23.02
N ASP A 95 -11.25 24.96 -22.69
CA ASP A 95 -12.42 25.80 -22.91
C ASP A 95 -12.24 27.03 -22.01
N TYR A 96 -11.44 28.00 -22.48
CA TYR A 96 -11.08 29.20 -21.73
C TYR A 96 -12.34 29.92 -21.24
N ASN A 97 -13.39 29.91 -22.06
CA ASN A 97 -14.71 30.44 -21.73
C ASN A 97 -15.34 29.73 -20.52
N ARG A 98 -15.23 28.41 -20.44
CA ARG A 98 -15.74 27.63 -19.30
C ARG A 98 -14.92 27.88 -18.04
N LEU A 99 -13.59 27.98 -18.18
CA LEU A 99 -12.72 28.36 -17.06
C LEU A 99 -13.07 29.74 -16.51
N LEU A 100 -13.32 30.71 -17.39
CA LEU A 100 -13.72 32.07 -17.00
C LEU A 100 -15.08 32.07 -16.29
N GLN A 101 -16.05 31.29 -16.79
CA GLN A 101 -17.35 31.11 -16.13
C GLN A 101 -17.24 30.44 -14.75
N LEU A 102 -16.33 29.47 -14.58
CA LEU A 102 -16.11 28.80 -13.30
C LEU A 102 -15.29 29.64 -12.30
N ALA A 103 -14.42 30.52 -12.81
CA ALA A 103 -13.65 31.45 -11.99
C ALA A 103 -14.52 32.59 -11.44
N MET A 104 -15.63 32.91 -12.09
CA MET A 104 -16.61 33.85 -11.56
C MET A 104 -17.33 33.26 -10.34
N PRO A 105 -17.48 34.02 -9.24
CA PRO A 105 -18.25 33.57 -8.09
C PRO A 105 -19.70 33.32 -8.51
N LYS A 106 -20.29 32.24 -8.02
CA LYS A 106 -21.70 31.94 -8.28
C LYS A 106 -22.57 33.02 -7.67
N ALA A 107 -23.55 33.49 -8.44
CA ALA A 107 -24.59 34.38 -7.90
C ALA A 107 -25.32 33.68 -6.74
N PRO A 108 -25.56 34.38 -5.61
CA PRO A 108 -26.36 33.82 -4.53
C PRO A 108 -27.75 33.49 -5.08
N SER A 109 -28.26 32.29 -4.76
CA SER A 109 -29.62 31.93 -5.16
C SER A 109 -30.63 32.77 -4.39
N GLU A 110 -31.83 32.98 -4.93
CA GLU A 110 -32.94 33.65 -4.20
C GLU A 110 -33.29 32.93 -2.89
N LYS A 111 -32.94 31.65 -2.79
CA LYS A 111 -33.12 30.80 -1.60
C LYS A 111 -31.92 30.84 -0.64
N CYS A 112 -30.84 31.52 -1.00
CA CYS A 112 -29.66 31.69 -0.16
C CYS A 112 -30.00 32.69 0.94
N ILE A 113 -30.45 32.16 2.07
CA ILE A 113 -30.67 32.94 3.29
C ILE A 113 -29.28 33.30 3.83
N PRO A 114 -28.97 34.59 4.04
CA PRO A 114 -27.71 34.97 4.69
C PRO A 114 -27.62 34.31 6.07
N ASP A 115 -26.40 34.11 6.58
CA ASP A 115 -26.20 33.59 7.94
C ASP A 115 -27.11 34.35 8.89
N ARG A 116 -27.94 33.60 9.63
CA ARG A 116 -28.84 34.19 10.62
C ARG A 116 -28.02 35.07 11.54
N ASN A 117 -28.47 36.30 11.74
CA ASN A 117 -27.95 37.13 12.84
C ASN A 117 -27.94 36.26 14.10
N PRO A 118 -26.86 36.30 14.91
CA PRO A 118 -26.75 35.46 16.09
C PRO A 118 -28.05 35.60 16.88
N CYS A 119 -28.74 34.48 17.12
CA CYS A 119 -30.08 34.50 17.69
C CYS A 119 -30.11 35.22 19.05
N TRP A 120 -28.95 35.35 19.71
CA TRP A 120 -28.77 36.07 20.97
C TRP A 120 -27.57 37.01 20.90
N GLU A 121 -27.78 38.26 21.31
CA GLU A 121 -26.71 39.24 21.48
C GLU A 121 -25.78 38.84 22.62
N VAL A 122 -24.48 38.85 22.36
CA VAL A 122 -23.47 38.58 23.40
C VAL A 122 -23.27 39.84 24.22
N LEU A 123 -23.59 39.77 25.52
CA LEU A 123 -23.35 40.87 26.45
C LEU A 123 -21.87 41.24 26.53
N ASP A 124 -21.58 42.53 26.73
CA ASP A 124 -20.20 43.03 26.79
C ASP A 124 -19.40 42.45 27.97
N VAL A 125 -20.08 42.06 29.05
CA VAL A 125 -19.47 41.35 30.19
C VAL A 125 -18.86 40.02 29.73
N THR A 126 -19.57 39.30 28.87
CA THR A 126 -19.12 38.01 28.32
C THR A 126 -17.94 38.22 27.36
N LYS A 127 -17.97 39.28 26.54
CA LYS A 127 -16.85 39.61 25.63
C LYS A 127 -15.56 39.98 26.38
N LYS A 128 -15.69 40.59 27.56
CA LYS A 128 -14.57 41.02 28.42
C LYS A 128 -14.21 40.00 29.50
N ALA A 129 -14.83 38.83 29.52
CA ALA A 129 -14.60 37.83 30.54
C ALA A 129 -13.16 37.29 30.43
N VAL A 130 -12.41 37.37 31.55
CA VAL A 130 -11.05 36.82 31.65
C VAL A 130 -11.13 35.44 32.29
N ALA A 131 -10.42 34.47 31.70
CA ALA A 131 -10.37 33.11 32.21
C ALA A 131 -9.74 33.05 33.60
N SER A 132 -10.32 32.23 34.50
CA SER A 132 -9.75 32.04 35.83
C SER A 132 -8.39 31.33 35.76
N PRO A 133 -7.51 31.50 36.76
CA PRO A 133 -6.20 30.82 36.79
C PRO A 133 -6.30 29.30 36.62
N ARG A 134 -7.37 28.70 37.16
CA ARG A 134 -7.67 27.27 37.00
C ARG A 134 -7.97 26.92 35.54
N ILE A 135 -8.81 27.68 34.85
CA ILE A 135 -9.12 27.43 33.43
C ILE A 135 -7.84 27.54 32.58
N ILE A 136 -7.00 28.54 32.85
CA ILE A 136 -5.71 28.70 32.15
C ILE A 136 -4.81 27.48 32.39
N SER A 137 -4.75 26.95 33.61
CA SER A 137 -3.96 25.75 33.93
C SER A 137 -4.47 24.49 33.21
N LEU A 138 -5.79 24.32 33.12
CA LEU A 138 -6.42 23.18 32.46
C LEU A 138 -6.35 23.26 30.93
N ALA A 139 -6.30 24.47 30.39
CA ALA A 139 -6.13 24.70 28.95
C ALA A 139 -4.72 24.35 28.46
N LYS A 140 -3.73 24.19 29.36
CA LYS A 140 -2.38 23.75 28.97
C LYS A 140 -2.46 22.31 28.44
N PRO A 141 -1.98 22.04 27.22
CA PRO A 141 -1.99 20.69 26.67
C PRO A 141 -1.12 19.76 27.52
N LYS A 142 -1.56 18.51 27.66
CA LYS A 142 -0.76 17.49 28.33
C LYS A 142 0.47 17.17 27.47
N VAL A 143 1.66 17.51 27.95
CA VAL A 143 2.93 17.15 27.30
C VAL A 143 3.05 15.61 27.33
N ARG A 144 3.10 15.00 26.14
CA ARG A 144 3.42 13.58 25.98
C ARG A 144 4.90 13.50 25.64
N LYS A 145 5.64 12.66 26.37
CA LYS A 145 7.01 12.30 26.01
C LYS A 145 6.98 11.43 24.76
N ASP A 146 7.89 11.66 23.83
CA ASP A 146 8.02 10.79 22.67
C ASP A 146 8.43 9.38 23.11
N LEU A 147 7.95 8.35 22.40
CA LEU A 147 8.21 6.93 22.69
C LEU A 147 9.70 6.58 22.82
N ASN A 148 10.59 7.40 22.24
CA ASN A 148 12.03 7.21 22.21
C ASN A 148 12.83 8.26 23.00
N GLU A 149 12.19 9.08 23.83
CA GLU A 149 12.91 10.01 24.72
C GLU A 149 13.82 9.22 25.67
N GLY A 150 15.14 9.27 25.43
CA GLY A 150 16.15 8.56 26.21
C GLY A 150 16.51 7.15 25.70
N TYR A 151 16.05 6.75 24.52
CA TYR A 151 16.49 5.51 23.88
C TYR A 151 17.81 5.72 23.12
N ASP A 152 18.89 5.14 23.61
CA ASP A 152 20.16 5.05 22.88
C ASP A 152 20.16 3.78 22.02
N PRO A 153 20.13 3.89 20.68
CA PRO A 153 20.11 2.72 19.78
C PRO A 153 21.39 1.89 19.84
N TYR A 154 22.46 2.42 20.43
CA TYR A 154 23.74 1.73 20.60
C TYR A 154 23.94 1.16 22.01
N TYR A 155 22.99 1.40 22.91
CA TYR A 155 23.06 0.85 24.27
C TYR A 155 22.80 -0.65 24.25
N ILE A 156 23.80 -1.43 24.64
CA ILE A 156 23.71 -2.88 24.81
C ILE A 156 23.72 -3.19 26.31
N SER A 157 22.72 -3.94 26.78
CA SER A 157 22.66 -4.33 28.18
C SER A 157 23.82 -5.26 28.56
N ARG A 158 24.32 -5.17 29.80
CA ARG A 158 25.39 -6.05 30.29
C ARG A 158 24.99 -7.53 30.23
N ALA A 159 23.71 -7.84 30.44
CA ALA A 159 23.18 -9.20 30.31
C ALA A 159 23.32 -9.73 28.88
N SER A 160 23.08 -8.89 27.87
CA SER A 160 23.26 -9.25 26.46
C SER A 160 24.72 -9.49 26.10
N LEU A 161 25.66 -8.72 26.65
CA LEU A 161 27.10 -8.91 26.42
C LEU A 161 27.63 -10.20 27.07
N LEU A 162 27.06 -10.60 28.20
CA LEU A 162 27.44 -11.82 28.93
C LEU A 162 26.66 -13.06 28.47
N ALA A 163 25.62 -12.90 27.65
CA ALA A 163 24.79 -13.99 27.19
C ALA A 163 25.61 -14.95 26.33
N GLN A 164 25.62 -16.24 26.71
CA GLN A 164 26.23 -17.31 25.93
C GLN A 164 25.14 -18.26 25.40
N ALA A 165 25.36 -18.81 24.21
CA ALA A 165 24.46 -19.78 23.62
C ALA A 165 24.42 -21.08 24.45
N SER A 166 23.27 -21.74 24.50
CA SER A 166 23.15 -23.02 25.21
C SER A 166 23.92 -24.13 24.48
N PRO A 167 24.37 -25.18 25.19
CA PRO A 167 25.05 -26.33 24.57
C PRO A 167 24.30 -26.92 23.37
N ARG A 168 22.97 -27.02 23.48
CA ARG A 168 22.10 -27.49 22.40
C ARG A 168 22.14 -26.61 21.15
N LEU A 169 22.29 -25.29 21.30
CA LEU A 169 22.42 -24.40 20.14
C LEU A 169 23.76 -24.62 19.42
N TYR A 170 24.84 -24.93 20.14
CA TYR A 170 26.10 -25.32 19.51
C TYR A 170 25.98 -26.64 18.75
N GLU A 171 25.30 -27.63 19.31
CA GLU A 171 25.03 -28.90 18.62
C GLU A 171 24.24 -28.69 17.33
N LEU A 172 23.17 -27.89 17.39
CA LEU A 172 22.35 -27.59 16.20
C LEU A 172 23.08 -26.74 15.17
N ALA A 173 24.04 -25.91 15.59
CA ALA A 173 24.87 -25.13 14.68
C ALA A 173 25.89 -26.00 13.92
N THR A 174 26.13 -27.25 14.34
CA THR A 174 26.99 -28.16 13.58
C THR A 174 26.31 -28.55 12.25
N PRO A 175 26.98 -28.34 11.11
CA PRO A 175 26.41 -28.68 9.81
C PRO A 175 26.33 -30.20 9.66
N LYS A 176 25.19 -30.69 9.14
CA LYS A 176 25.04 -32.12 8.84
C LYS A 176 25.93 -32.48 7.65
N SER A 177 26.80 -33.47 7.83
CA SER A 177 27.64 -34.01 6.74
C SER A 177 26.76 -34.70 5.70
N ILE A 178 26.78 -34.23 4.46
CA ILE A 178 26.05 -34.85 3.34
C ILE A 178 26.96 -35.94 2.77
N THR A 179 26.63 -37.21 3.01
CA THR A 179 27.25 -38.33 2.28
C THR A 179 26.60 -38.42 0.90
N LYS A 180 27.39 -38.21 -0.16
CA LYS A 180 26.94 -38.46 -1.54
C LYS A 180 26.69 -39.96 -1.69
N LYS A 181 25.45 -40.36 -1.96
CA LYS A 181 25.15 -41.74 -2.35
C LYS A 181 25.78 -41.99 -3.72
N VAL A 182 26.67 -42.98 -3.78
CA VAL A 182 27.30 -43.53 -5.00
C VAL A 182 26.27 -44.35 -5.77
#